data_AF-A0A1H2SU52-F1
#
_entry.id   AF-A0A1H2SU52-F1
#
_cell.length_a   1.000
_cell.length_b   1.000
_cell.length_c   1.000
_cell.angle_alpha   90.00
_cell.angle_beta   90.00
_cell.angle_gamma   90.00
#
_symmetry.space_group_name_H-M   'P 1'
#
loop_
_entity.id
_entity.type
_entity.pdbx_description
1 polymer ?
#
loop_
_entity_poly.entity_id
_entity_poly.type
_entity_poly.pdbx_seq_one_letter_code
_entity_poly.pdbx_strand_id
1 'polypeptide(L)'
;MKTKYIPIISLFLLTLTAWAQNPKIKKANEEFDNYAYIDARKIYLNIVKDGYQSVQVFKKLADTYYFNSEYIEAVEWYNRLLMNYPEAMETDYYYRYAQSLKSIDQYAAASKMMEKYRESIQNSLGSNYSLNALLDSTETTYDIINATESLGSSDFGPSFYGEKIVYASASKNTKGSKTDEWTGLPFLDLFEAEKDSLGKLKNPIALRGNINTPYHESSTAFTKDGETVYFTRNNYLNGKKRRGKNRLIGLKIYKAEKNTKGEWTNIKELPFNSDSYSVAHPTLSIDEKRLYFSSNMPGTLGKSDIWYVDILGGDNYSKPVNLGNTINTIERESFPFISETNNLYFSSDGHVGLGGLDIFVVSLNIKGNFSEVANLKKPLNTNQDDFGFIINETLNSGYFSSNRDGEDGSVSDDIYAFYESCNVTIEGLVTDAITGSPVSGANVTLIDDKNNPIDNQQTSETGTYSFPVNVDCLKQYAIRVSNETKKYLPTETTLTTPQGKNALQVNIQLVPPDCPPEDLGCRLDLQPIYFDYGKFNIRPDAEVELAKILQALKEYPQLKIHIESHTDSRSSSSFNLKLSENRARSTRNWLIEHGIQSNRLTAKGYGETQLLNHCSNGVKCSEEEHQLNRRSMFIIKN
;
A
#
# COMPACT_ATOMS: atom_id res chain seq x y z
N MET A 1 59.21 84.29 -45.91
CA MET A 1 57.77 83.93 -45.93
C MET A 1 57.59 82.64 -45.12
N LYS A 2 56.87 82.70 -43.99
CA LYS A 2 56.62 81.55 -43.11
C LYS A 2 55.37 80.83 -43.58
N THR A 3 55.51 79.62 -44.12
CA THR A 3 54.39 78.77 -44.54
C THR A 3 53.93 77.95 -43.34
N LYS A 4 52.71 78.22 -42.84
CA LYS A 4 52.06 77.46 -41.77
C LYS A 4 51.40 76.21 -42.36
N TYR A 5 51.78 75.03 -41.88
CA TYR A 5 51.01 73.81 -42.05
C TYR A 5 50.12 73.63 -40.82
N ILE A 6 48.80 73.54 -41.03
CA ILE A 6 47.80 73.21 -40.01
C ILE A 6 47.54 71.70 -40.13
N PRO A 7 47.73 70.88 -39.08
CA PRO A 7 47.27 69.51 -39.10
C PRO A 7 45.78 69.50 -38.73
N ILE A 8 44.94 69.03 -39.65
CA ILE A 8 43.54 68.69 -39.37
C ILE A 8 43.55 67.37 -38.61
N ILE A 9 43.31 67.43 -37.30
CA ILE A 9 43.09 66.26 -36.45
C ILE A 9 41.63 65.84 -36.66
N SER A 10 41.41 64.81 -37.47
CA SER A 10 40.13 64.10 -37.52
C SER A 10 39.95 63.29 -36.23
N LEU A 11 39.12 63.79 -35.33
CA LEU A 11 38.69 63.12 -34.11
C LEU A 11 37.69 62.01 -34.48
N PHE A 12 38.17 60.79 -34.69
CA PHE A 12 37.31 59.60 -34.77
C PHE A 12 36.81 59.29 -33.35
N LEU A 13 35.59 59.74 -33.02
CA LEU A 13 34.87 59.27 -31.83
C LEU A 13 34.49 57.80 -32.03
N LEU A 14 35.40 56.90 -31.63
CA LEU A 14 35.06 55.53 -31.27
C LEU A 14 34.19 55.58 -30.02
N THR A 15 32.88 55.55 -30.20
CA THR A 15 31.93 55.26 -29.12
C THR A 15 32.13 53.82 -28.68
N LEU A 16 33.08 53.61 -27.76
CA LEU A 16 33.13 52.43 -26.92
C LEU A 16 31.90 52.49 -26.00
N THR A 17 30.80 51.88 -26.43
CA THR A 17 29.70 51.56 -25.51
C THR A 17 30.19 50.48 -24.57
N ALA A 18 30.82 50.90 -23.47
CA ALA A 18 31.05 50.03 -22.34
C ALA A 18 29.67 49.66 -21.77
N TRP A 19 29.21 48.43 -22.07
CA TRP A 19 28.06 47.83 -21.41
C TRP A 19 28.43 47.58 -19.95
N ALA A 20 28.28 48.59 -19.09
CA ALA A 20 28.40 48.40 -17.66
C ALA A 20 27.24 47.50 -17.20
N GLN A 21 27.55 46.27 -16.78
CA GLN A 21 26.56 45.41 -16.12
C GLN A 21 26.00 46.15 -14.90
N ASN A 22 24.67 46.17 -14.77
CA ASN A 22 23.99 46.76 -13.63
C ASN A 22 24.56 46.14 -12.33
N PRO A 23 25.09 46.94 -11.38
CA PRO A 23 25.69 46.43 -10.15
C PRO A 23 24.79 45.47 -9.36
N LYS A 24 23.47 45.65 -9.42
CA LYS A 24 22.50 44.74 -8.79
C LYS A 24 22.50 43.35 -9.45
N ILE A 25 22.58 43.29 -10.78
CA ILE A 25 22.64 42.02 -11.54
C ILE A 25 23.94 41.29 -11.24
N LYS A 26 25.06 42.01 -11.22
CA LYS A 26 26.36 41.42 -10.87
C LYS A 26 26.30 40.79 -9.48
N LYS A 27 25.77 41.50 -8.49
CA LYS A 27 25.58 40.97 -7.14
C LYS A 27 24.67 39.74 -7.13
N ALA A 28 23.50 39.80 -7.79
CA ALA A 28 22.59 38.65 -7.85
C ALA A 28 23.24 37.42 -8.49
N ASN A 29 24.05 37.63 -9.54
CA ASN A 29 24.81 36.56 -10.18
C ASN A 29 25.86 35.98 -9.22
N GLU A 30 26.56 36.82 -8.46
CA GLU A 30 27.53 36.36 -7.46
C GLU A 30 26.86 35.49 -6.38
N GLU A 31 25.68 35.89 -5.87
CA GLU A 31 24.91 35.07 -4.92
C GLU A 31 24.46 33.74 -5.57
N PHE A 32 23.92 33.81 -6.79
CA PHE A 32 23.47 32.62 -7.53
C PHE A 32 24.62 31.64 -7.78
N ASP A 33 25.78 32.13 -8.22
CA ASP A 33 26.95 31.30 -8.51
C ASP A 33 27.59 30.74 -7.22
N ASN A 34 27.28 31.34 -6.06
CA ASN A 34 27.60 30.82 -4.73
C ASN A 34 26.49 29.91 -4.15
N TYR A 35 25.43 29.63 -4.91
CA TYR A 35 24.27 28.83 -4.50
C TYR A 35 23.42 29.44 -3.39
N ALA A 36 23.59 30.73 -3.11
CA ALA A 36 22.75 31.49 -2.18
C ALA A 36 21.44 31.90 -2.88
N TYR A 37 20.62 30.89 -3.21
CA TYR A 37 19.47 31.05 -4.08
C TYR A 37 18.37 31.95 -3.49
N ILE A 38 18.15 31.90 -2.18
CA ILE A 38 17.19 32.78 -1.51
C ILE A 38 17.60 34.25 -1.65
N ASP A 39 18.88 34.56 -1.42
CA ASP A 39 19.41 35.91 -1.55
C ASP A 39 19.45 36.39 -3.02
N ALA A 40 19.90 35.53 -3.94
CA ALA A 40 19.91 35.81 -5.37
C ALA A 40 18.49 36.13 -5.88
N ARG A 41 17.51 35.28 -5.53
CA ARG A 41 16.09 35.44 -5.88
C ARG A 41 15.54 36.78 -5.42
N LYS A 42 15.78 37.14 -4.16
CA LYS A 42 15.35 38.43 -3.60
C LYS A 42 15.89 39.62 -4.39
N ILE A 43 17.14 39.55 -4.85
CA ILE A 43 17.73 40.62 -5.67
C ILE A 43 17.12 40.62 -7.08
N TYR A 44 16.98 39.47 -7.74
CA TYR A 44 16.36 39.37 -9.07
C TYR A 44 14.92 39.87 -9.09
N LEU A 45 14.09 39.51 -8.11
CA LEU A 45 12.71 40.00 -8.00
C LEU A 45 12.64 41.52 -7.89
N ASN A 46 13.54 42.13 -7.11
CA ASN A 46 13.64 43.59 -7.03
C ASN A 46 14.06 44.23 -8.35
N ILE A 47 14.98 43.61 -9.11
CA ILE A 47 15.39 44.08 -10.43
C ILE A 47 14.21 44.05 -11.42
N VAL A 48 13.40 42.98 -11.40
CA VAL A 48 12.20 42.88 -12.24
C VAL A 48 11.15 43.91 -11.83
N LYS A 49 10.96 44.11 -10.51
CA LYS A 49 10.07 45.14 -9.96
C LYS A 49 10.47 46.56 -10.38
N ASP A 50 11.77 46.83 -10.48
CA ASP A 50 12.32 48.09 -11.01
C ASP A 50 12.15 48.24 -12.54
N GLY A 51 11.50 47.27 -13.21
CA GLY A 51 11.18 47.29 -14.63
C GLY A 51 12.26 46.68 -15.54
N TYR A 52 13.37 46.18 -14.98
CA TYR A 52 14.43 45.58 -15.77
C TYR A 52 14.17 44.08 -16.00
N GLN A 53 14.09 43.68 -17.27
CA GLN A 53 13.87 42.31 -17.69
C GLN A 53 14.94 41.92 -18.71
N SER A 54 15.46 40.70 -18.60
CA SER A 54 16.45 40.16 -19.52
C SER A 54 16.43 38.64 -19.50
N VAL A 55 16.97 38.01 -20.55
CA VAL A 55 17.18 36.57 -20.66
C VAL A 55 17.85 36.00 -19.40
N GLN A 56 18.95 36.63 -18.95
CA GLN A 56 19.71 36.15 -17.79
C GLN A 56 18.90 36.20 -16.49
N VAL A 57 18.15 37.28 -16.28
CA VAL A 57 17.33 37.46 -15.08
C VAL A 57 16.23 36.39 -15.03
N PHE A 58 15.52 36.15 -16.13
CA PHE A 58 14.47 35.13 -16.16
C PHE A 58 15.03 33.71 -15.99
N LYS A 59 16.14 33.37 -16.67
CA LYS A 59 16.82 32.08 -16.52
C LYS A 59 17.19 31.79 -15.06
N LYS A 60 17.94 32.71 -14.43
CA LYS A 60 18.44 32.51 -13.08
C LYS A 60 17.34 32.59 -12.03
N LEU A 61 16.34 33.45 -12.22
CA LEU A 61 15.21 33.52 -11.31
C LEU A 61 14.35 32.26 -11.37
N ALA A 62 14.09 31.71 -12.56
CA ALA A 62 13.41 30.43 -12.69
C ALA A 62 14.21 29.29 -12.02
N ASP A 63 15.53 29.27 -12.22
CA ASP A 63 16.41 28.27 -11.61
C ASP A 63 16.44 28.35 -10.08
N THR A 64 16.40 29.55 -9.47
CA THR A 64 16.34 29.63 -8.00
C THR A 64 15.06 29.05 -7.45
N TYR A 65 13.93 29.16 -8.15
CA TYR A 65 12.69 28.50 -7.74
C TYR A 65 12.75 26.99 -8.00
N TYR A 66 13.20 26.58 -9.18
CA TYR A 66 13.34 25.16 -9.56
C TYR A 66 14.24 24.36 -8.60
N PHE A 67 15.40 24.90 -8.20
CA PHE A 67 16.33 24.22 -7.30
C PHE A 67 15.92 24.22 -5.82
N ASN A 68 14.86 24.96 -5.48
CA ASN A 68 14.19 24.94 -4.18
C ASN A 68 12.82 24.25 -4.28
N SER A 69 12.59 23.55 -5.39
CA SER A 69 11.37 22.83 -5.74
C SER A 69 10.09 23.67 -5.78
N GLU A 70 10.15 25.00 -5.71
CA GLU A 70 8.98 25.90 -5.85
C GLU A 70 8.52 25.99 -7.32
N TYR A 71 7.84 24.95 -7.79
CA TYR A 71 7.59 24.75 -9.21
C TYR A 71 6.56 25.70 -9.81
N ILE A 72 5.61 26.22 -9.02
CA ILE A 72 4.60 27.17 -9.50
C ILE A 72 5.30 28.45 -10.00
N GLU A 73 6.19 29.00 -9.18
CA GLU A 73 6.99 30.17 -9.51
C GLU A 73 8.02 29.86 -10.59
N ALA A 74 8.65 28.68 -10.56
CA ALA A 74 9.56 28.27 -11.63
C ALA A 74 8.86 28.27 -13.01
N VAL A 75 7.63 27.73 -13.08
CA VAL A 75 6.80 27.76 -14.29
C VAL A 75 6.53 29.19 -14.75
N GLU A 76 6.24 30.12 -13.83
CA GLU A 76 6.03 31.52 -14.19
C GLU A 76 7.23 32.10 -14.95
N TRP A 77 8.44 31.92 -14.41
CA TRP A 77 9.65 32.53 -14.96
C TRP A 77 10.15 31.83 -16.21
N TYR A 78 10.05 30.49 -16.29
CA TYR A 78 10.35 29.77 -17.53
C TYR A 78 9.35 30.12 -18.64
N ASN A 79 8.07 30.28 -18.32
CA ASN A 79 7.09 30.73 -19.31
C ASN A 79 7.40 32.14 -19.82
N ARG A 80 7.77 33.07 -18.92
CA ARG A 80 8.22 34.42 -19.33
C ARG A 80 9.47 34.37 -20.22
N LEU A 81 10.42 33.49 -19.93
CA LEU A 81 11.60 33.28 -20.78
C LEU A 81 11.18 32.80 -22.18
N LEU A 82 10.33 31.79 -22.26
CA LEU A 82 9.85 31.22 -23.52
C LEU A 82 9.04 32.22 -24.35
N MET A 83 8.16 33.00 -23.73
CA MET A 83 7.29 33.96 -24.42
C MET A 83 8.04 35.18 -24.94
N ASN A 84 8.99 35.71 -24.15
CA ASN A 84 9.69 36.95 -24.50
C ASN A 84 10.99 36.72 -25.27
N TYR A 85 11.63 35.58 -25.06
CA TYR A 85 12.94 35.26 -25.63
C TYR A 85 13.04 33.79 -26.09
N PRO A 86 12.15 33.34 -26.99
CA PRO A 86 12.10 31.92 -27.41
C PRO A 86 13.43 31.42 -28.00
N GLU A 87 14.16 32.28 -28.71
CA GLU A 87 15.47 31.96 -29.31
C GLU A 87 16.60 31.80 -28.28
N ALA A 88 16.40 32.30 -27.06
CA ALA A 88 17.39 32.23 -25.99
C ALA A 88 17.18 31.03 -25.05
N MET A 89 16.16 30.20 -25.31
CA MET A 89 15.84 29.01 -24.53
C MET A 89 16.84 27.89 -24.84
N GLU A 90 17.70 27.55 -23.87
CA GLU A 90 18.68 26.47 -24.03
C GLU A 90 18.08 25.12 -23.63
N THR A 91 18.72 24.03 -24.06
CA THR A 91 18.33 22.63 -23.82
C THR A 91 17.92 22.35 -22.37
N ASP A 92 18.77 22.68 -21.40
CA ASP A 92 18.49 22.44 -19.97
C ASP A 92 17.23 23.15 -19.47
N TYR A 93 16.90 24.32 -20.04
CA TYR A 93 15.73 25.08 -19.64
C TYR A 93 14.43 24.46 -20.15
N TYR A 94 14.44 23.82 -21.32
CA TYR A 94 13.27 23.04 -21.77
C TYR A 94 13.00 21.87 -20.84
N TYR A 95 14.05 21.18 -20.40
CA TYR A 95 13.93 20.08 -19.45
C TYR A 95 13.40 20.53 -18.09
N ARG A 96 14.01 21.55 -17.46
CA ARG A 96 13.56 22.06 -16.16
C ARG A 96 12.14 22.61 -16.23
N TYR A 97 11.79 23.31 -17.31
CA TYR A 97 10.43 23.80 -17.50
C TYR A 97 9.42 22.67 -17.66
N ALA A 98 9.77 21.62 -18.41
CA ALA A 98 8.93 20.43 -18.53
C ALA A 98 8.69 19.77 -17.16
N GLN A 99 9.74 19.62 -16.36
CA GLN A 99 9.64 19.04 -15.01
C GLN A 99 8.77 19.91 -14.09
N SER A 100 8.98 21.23 -14.06
CA SER A 100 8.14 22.12 -13.25
C SER A 100 6.66 22.10 -13.67
N LEU A 101 6.37 22.02 -14.97
CA LEU A 101 5.00 21.87 -15.48
C LEU A 101 4.39 20.55 -15.04
N LYS A 102 5.18 19.48 -15.02
CA LYS A 102 4.74 18.16 -14.58
C LYS A 102 4.36 18.19 -13.10
N SER A 103 5.15 18.86 -12.29
CA SER A 103 4.93 19.05 -10.85
C SER A 103 3.71 19.85 -10.45
N ILE A 104 3.12 20.60 -11.38
CA ILE A 104 1.84 21.29 -11.18
C ILE A 104 0.69 20.67 -12.00
N ASP A 105 0.80 19.38 -12.32
CA ASP A 105 -0.15 18.57 -13.08
C ASP A 105 -0.46 19.07 -14.51
N GLN A 106 0.40 19.91 -15.09
CA GLN A 106 0.28 20.40 -16.48
C GLN A 106 0.96 19.46 -17.49
N TYR A 107 0.64 18.16 -17.42
CA TYR A 107 1.30 17.10 -18.22
C TYR A 107 1.31 17.35 -19.73
N ALA A 108 0.22 17.90 -20.29
CA ALA A 108 0.15 18.18 -21.73
C ALA A 108 1.13 19.29 -22.15
N ALA A 109 1.35 20.30 -21.31
CA ALA A 109 2.33 21.35 -21.56
C ALA A 109 3.75 20.83 -21.30
N ALA A 110 3.94 20.06 -20.22
CA ALA A 110 5.21 19.39 -19.90
C ALA A 110 5.69 18.51 -21.07
N SER A 111 4.80 17.72 -21.66
CA SER A 111 5.08 16.86 -22.81
C SER A 111 5.65 17.64 -23.99
N LYS A 112 5.04 18.80 -24.33
CA LYS A 112 5.52 19.66 -25.42
C LYS A 112 6.91 20.23 -25.16
N MET A 113 7.21 20.58 -23.90
CA MET A 113 8.54 21.08 -23.53
C MET A 113 9.58 19.95 -23.54
N MET A 114 9.19 18.75 -23.11
CA MET A 114 10.04 17.56 -23.15
C MET A 114 10.34 17.11 -24.60
N GLU A 115 9.39 17.26 -25.53
CA GLU A 115 9.63 17.03 -26.96
C GLU A 115 10.72 17.98 -27.49
N LYS A 116 10.63 19.28 -27.20
CA LYS A 116 11.67 20.26 -27.56
C LYS A 116 13.02 19.94 -26.95
N TYR A 117 13.04 19.48 -25.70
CA TYR A 117 14.25 19.02 -25.04
C TYR A 117 14.89 17.85 -25.82
N ARG A 118 14.11 16.79 -26.11
CA ARG A 118 14.58 15.59 -26.83
C ARG A 118 15.08 15.89 -28.24
N GLU A 119 14.40 16.77 -28.97
CA GLU A 119 14.85 17.25 -30.28
C GLU A 119 16.24 17.88 -30.19
N SER A 120 16.50 18.66 -29.14
CA SER A 120 17.77 19.39 -28.99
C SER A 120 18.98 18.49 -28.67
N ILE A 121 18.76 17.32 -28.07
CA ILE A 121 19.82 16.37 -27.70
C ILE A 121 20.03 15.25 -28.75
N GLN A 122 19.35 15.32 -29.90
CA GLN A 122 19.40 14.32 -30.98
C GLN A 122 19.14 12.88 -30.51
N ASN A 123 18.44 12.71 -29.38
CA ASN A 123 18.14 11.40 -28.83
C ASN A 123 16.86 10.89 -29.49
N SER A 124 17.02 10.09 -30.54
CA SER A 124 15.93 9.49 -31.33
C SER A 124 15.34 8.22 -30.70
N LEU A 125 15.73 7.85 -29.48
CA LEU A 125 15.17 6.71 -28.74
C LEU A 125 13.75 7.02 -28.23
N GLY A 126 12.78 7.03 -29.13
CA GLY A 126 12.07 5.79 -29.45
C GLY A 126 11.23 5.10 -28.38
N SER A 127 10.89 5.74 -27.25
CA SER A 127 9.70 5.32 -26.50
C SER A 127 8.60 6.34 -26.72
N ASN A 128 7.48 5.84 -27.23
CA ASN A 128 6.22 6.59 -27.28
C ASN A 128 5.99 7.11 -25.86
N TYR A 129 6.15 8.41 -25.64
CA TYR A 129 6.04 9.06 -24.32
C TYR A 129 4.58 8.98 -23.87
N SER A 130 4.19 7.80 -23.39
CA SER A 130 2.83 7.54 -22.98
C SER A 130 2.76 7.59 -21.46
N LEU A 131 2.75 8.82 -20.94
CA LEU A 131 2.34 9.09 -19.56
C LEU A 131 0.97 8.47 -19.25
N ASN A 132 0.12 8.26 -20.26
CA ASN A 132 -1.21 7.65 -20.11
C ASN A 132 -1.15 6.32 -19.36
N ALA A 133 -0.16 5.45 -19.63
CA ALA A 133 -0.03 4.18 -18.93
C ALA A 133 0.28 4.31 -17.42
N LEU A 134 0.89 5.43 -17.00
CA LEU A 134 1.16 5.75 -15.60
C LEU A 134 -0.03 6.47 -14.95
N LEU A 135 -0.73 7.32 -15.71
CA LEU A 135 -1.88 8.11 -15.26
C LEU A 135 -3.18 7.31 -15.17
N ASP A 136 -3.37 6.29 -16.02
CA ASP A 136 -4.57 5.44 -16.06
C ASP A 136 -4.59 4.36 -14.95
N SER A 137 -3.53 4.30 -14.12
CA SER A 137 -3.44 3.34 -13.00
C SER A 137 -4.36 3.75 -11.85
N THR A 138 -5.55 3.13 -11.77
CA THR A 138 -6.54 3.39 -10.71
C THR A 138 -6.44 2.42 -9.52
N GLU A 139 -5.68 1.33 -9.64
CA GLU A 139 -5.48 0.39 -8.55
C GLU A 139 -4.37 0.86 -7.62
N THR A 140 -4.73 1.42 -6.46
CA THR A 140 -3.77 1.68 -5.38
C THR A 140 -3.62 0.43 -4.52
N THR A 141 -2.41 -0.14 -4.49
CA THR A 141 -2.07 -1.29 -3.63
C THR A 141 -1.51 -0.88 -2.28
N TYR A 142 -1.21 0.40 -2.08
CA TYR A 142 -0.60 0.92 -0.87
C TYR A 142 -1.41 2.09 -0.31
N ASP A 143 -1.55 2.11 1.00
CA ASP A 143 -1.95 3.30 1.74
C ASP A 143 -0.69 4.06 2.16
N ILE A 144 -0.80 5.38 2.19
CA ILE A 144 0.33 6.27 2.45
C ILE A 144 -0.05 7.24 3.56
N ILE A 145 0.86 7.41 4.52
CA ILE A 145 0.71 8.38 5.60
C ILE A 145 1.98 9.23 5.69
N ASN A 146 1.82 10.52 5.99
CA ASN A 146 2.95 11.36 6.35
C ASN A 146 3.47 10.92 7.74
N ALA A 147 4.68 10.40 7.78
CA ALA A 147 5.30 9.84 8.98
C ALA A 147 6.02 10.91 9.82
N THR A 148 6.38 12.05 9.22
CA THR A 148 7.11 13.16 9.86
C THR A 148 6.27 14.41 10.10
N GLU A 149 5.00 14.43 9.69
CA GLU A 149 4.03 15.53 9.88
C GLU A 149 4.11 16.20 11.26
N SER A 150 4.21 15.39 12.33
CA SER A 150 4.25 15.88 13.72
C SER A 150 5.58 16.52 14.14
N LEU A 151 6.64 16.42 13.33
CA LEU A 151 7.98 16.90 13.64
C LEU A 151 8.20 18.35 13.20
N GLY A 152 7.48 18.82 12.18
CA GLY A 152 7.54 20.21 11.69
C GLY A 152 8.92 20.61 11.18
N SER A 153 9.60 19.70 10.48
CA SER A 153 10.92 19.86 9.86
C SER A 153 10.91 19.36 8.42
N SER A 154 11.93 19.72 7.63
CA SER A 154 12.18 19.03 6.38
C SER A 154 13.03 17.81 6.63
N ASP A 155 12.50 16.64 6.28
CA ASP A 155 13.00 15.33 6.65
C ASP A 155 13.08 14.41 5.42
N PHE A 156 14.24 13.78 5.19
CA PHE A 156 14.40 12.87 4.04
C PHE A 156 15.44 11.78 4.22
N GLY A 157 15.46 10.86 3.24
CA GLY A 157 16.45 9.79 3.10
C GLY A 157 16.35 8.76 4.23
N PRO A 158 15.18 8.14 4.45
CA PRO A 158 15.00 7.13 5.49
C PRO A 158 15.91 5.92 5.23
N SER A 159 16.30 5.26 6.33
CA SER A 159 17.03 4.00 6.32
C SER A 159 16.66 3.16 7.53
N PHE A 160 16.65 1.84 7.38
CA PHE A 160 16.41 0.93 8.49
C PHE A 160 17.62 0.86 9.43
N TYR A 161 17.37 0.94 10.74
CA TYR A 161 18.35 0.70 11.78
C TYR A 161 17.75 -0.13 12.92
N GLY A 162 17.85 -1.46 12.80
CA GLY A 162 17.06 -2.38 13.62
C GLY A 162 15.57 -2.09 13.45
N GLU A 163 14.86 -1.84 14.55
CA GLU A 163 13.44 -1.45 14.52
C GLU A 163 13.19 0.05 14.31
N LYS A 164 14.24 0.87 14.31
CA LYS A 164 14.17 2.32 14.16
C LYS A 164 14.36 2.75 12.70
N ILE A 165 13.98 3.99 12.42
CA ILE A 165 14.30 4.68 11.17
C ILE A 165 15.32 5.76 11.44
N VAL A 166 16.35 5.81 10.61
CA VAL A 166 17.33 6.90 10.58
C VAL A 166 17.15 7.73 9.34
N TYR A 167 17.18 9.05 9.48
CA TYR A 167 16.93 10.01 8.41
C TYR A 167 17.67 11.34 8.64
N ALA A 168 17.79 12.16 7.59
CA ALA A 168 18.27 13.52 7.69
C ALA A 168 17.14 14.49 8.00
N SER A 169 17.39 15.45 8.89
CA SER A 169 16.39 16.44 9.32
C SER A 169 16.98 17.83 9.42
N ALA A 170 16.24 18.82 8.92
CA ALA A 170 16.50 20.25 9.10
C ALA A 170 15.81 20.82 10.35
N SER A 171 15.58 20.00 11.39
CA SER A 171 14.94 20.44 12.63
C SER A 171 15.76 21.50 13.38
N LYS A 172 15.12 22.20 14.33
CA LYS A 172 15.77 23.23 15.17
C LYS A 172 16.85 22.68 16.10
N ASN A 173 16.96 21.36 16.26
CA ASN A 173 17.88 20.69 17.19
C ASN A 173 19.16 20.19 16.50
N THR A 174 19.47 20.64 15.29
CA THR A 174 20.71 20.28 14.59
C THR A 174 21.94 20.89 15.29
N LYS A 175 23.11 20.27 15.16
CA LYS A 175 24.36 20.77 15.75
C LYS A 175 24.82 22.09 15.14
N GLY A 176 24.38 22.41 13.93
CA GLY A 176 24.72 23.64 13.22
C GLY A 176 23.77 24.79 13.56
N SER A 177 24.28 25.88 14.14
CA SER A 177 23.49 27.10 14.38
C SER A 177 23.29 27.96 13.12
N LYS A 178 23.73 27.48 11.95
CA LYS A 178 23.70 28.22 10.69
C LYS A 178 22.55 27.73 9.83
N THR A 179 21.91 28.68 9.18
CA THR A 179 21.00 28.44 8.07
C THR A 179 21.82 28.19 6.81
N ASP A 180 21.39 27.21 6.03
CA ASP A 180 21.89 26.96 4.69
C ASP A 180 21.35 28.04 3.72
N GLU A 181 22.23 28.65 2.93
CA GLU A 181 21.90 29.78 2.06
C GLU A 181 21.14 29.34 0.79
N TRP A 182 21.22 28.05 0.44
CA TRP A 182 20.44 27.46 -0.64
C TRP A 182 18.98 27.36 -0.24
N THR A 183 18.68 26.70 0.87
CA THR A 183 17.30 26.35 1.28
C THR A 183 16.65 27.38 2.20
N GLY A 184 17.44 28.14 2.97
CA GLY A 184 16.91 28.97 4.06
C GLY A 184 16.54 28.16 5.32
N LEU A 185 16.89 26.87 5.38
CA LEU A 185 16.66 25.97 6.51
C LEU A 185 17.94 25.68 7.30
N PRO A 186 17.87 25.16 8.54
CA PRO A 186 19.05 24.67 9.25
C PRO A 186 19.81 23.60 8.46
N PHE A 187 21.13 23.49 8.68
CA PHE A 187 21.90 22.36 8.16
C PHE A 187 21.33 21.03 8.68
N LEU A 188 21.33 20.03 7.80
CA LEU A 188 20.80 18.69 8.06
C LEU A 188 21.71 17.90 9.00
N ASP A 189 21.11 17.30 10.02
CA ASP A 189 21.74 16.32 10.89
C ASP A 189 21.04 14.97 10.73
N LEU A 190 21.72 13.87 11.07
CA LEU A 190 21.09 12.55 11.13
C LEU A 190 20.39 12.33 12.48
N PHE A 191 19.15 11.85 12.43
CA PHE A 191 18.32 11.50 13.58
C PHE A 191 17.88 10.04 13.48
N GLU A 192 17.74 9.38 14.63
CA GLU A 192 16.99 8.13 14.76
C GLU A 192 15.63 8.39 15.40
N ALA A 193 14.59 7.70 14.94
CA ALA A 193 13.25 7.75 15.52
C ALA A 193 12.64 6.36 15.66
N GLU A 194 11.76 6.25 16.65
CA GLU A 194 10.89 5.09 16.83
C GLU A 194 9.70 5.19 15.86
N LYS A 195 9.15 4.05 15.43
CA LYS A 195 7.94 3.98 14.60
C LYS A 195 6.77 3.47 15.44
N ASP A 196 5.59 4.05 15.27
CA ASP A 196 4.36 3.50 15.84
C ASP A 196 3.74 2.40 14.96
N SER A 197 2.57 1.89 15.34
CA SER A 197 1.91 0.79 14.62
C SER A 197 1.49 1.12 13.19
N LEU A 198 1.37 2.41 12.84
CA LEU A 198 1.07 2.85 11.49
C LEU A 198 2.33 3.26 10.72
N GLY A 199 3.49 3.25 11.38
CA GLY A 199 4.76 3.68 10.81
C GLY A 199 5.09 5.14 11.07
N LYS A 200 4.27 5.93 11.79
CA LYS A 200 4.61 7.34 12.09
C LYS A 200 5.83 7.42 12.99
N LEU A 201 6.72 8.36 12.70
CA LEU A 201 7.98 8.55 13.42
C LEU A 201 7.76 9.40 14.67
N LYS A 202 8.32 8.94 15.79
CA LYS A 202 8.20 9.59 17.11
C LYS A 202 9.53 9.58 17.84
N ASN A 203 9.64 10.47 18.83
CA ASN A 203 10.80 10.57 19.72
C ASN A 203 12.14 10.70 18.97
N PRO A 204 12.29 11.65 18.01
CA PRO A 204 13.52 11.76 17.25
C PRO A 204 14.70 12.17 18.14
N ILE A 205 15.83 11.48 17.98
CA ILE A 205 17.08 11.73 18.70
C ILE A 205 18.22 11.85 17.69
N ALA A 206 18.97 12.96 17.75
CA ALA A 206 20.15 13.13 16.91
C ALA A 206 21.16 12.01 17.18
N LEU A 207 21.74 11.45 16.11
CA LEU A 207 22.76 10.41 16.25
C LEU A 207 23.96 10.93 17.05
N ARG A 208 24.33 10.17 18.09
CA ARG A 208 25.36 10.57 19.05
C ARG A 208 26.77 10.36 18.51
N GLY A 209 27.73 11.09 19.08
CA GLY A 209 29.14 11.03 18.70
C GLY A 209 29.52 12.07 17.66
N ASN A 210 30.47 11.71 16.80
CA ASN A 210 31.12 12.61 15.82
C ASN A 210 30.50 12.52 14.42
N ILE A 211 29.32 11.88 14.31
CA ILE A 211 28.63 11.69 13.03
C ILE A 211 27.92 12.95 12.54
N ASN A 212 27.26 13.71 13.42
CA ASN A 212 26.72 15.02 13.02
C ASN A 212 27.76 16.12 13.18
N THR A 213 27.82 17.04 12.23
CA THR A 213 28.72 18.20 12.19
C THR A 213 27.93 19.50 12.00
N PRO A 214 28.56 20.69 11.99
CA PRO A 214 27.84 21.94 11.68
C PRO A 214 27.38 22.09 10.20
N TYR A 215 27.42 21.03 9.39
CA TYR A 215 27.09 21.00 7.96
C TYR A 215 26.27 19.76 7.64
N HIS A 216 25.71 19.68 6.42
CA HIS A 216 24.83 18.57 6.03
C HIS A 216 25.46 17.19 6.20
N GLU A 217 24.74 16.34 6.93
CA GLU A 217 24.78 14.89 6.86
C GLU A 217 23.44 14.33 6.36
N SER A 218 23.49 13.28 5.55
CA SER A 218 22.30 12.60 5.03
C SER A 218 22.56 11.16 4.64
N SER A 219 21.48 10.45 4.33
CA SER A 219 21.45 9.12 3.68
C SER A 219 22.44 8.11 4.27
N THR A 220 21.92 7.22 5.09
CA THR A 220 22.68 6.20 5.81
C THR A 220 22.44 4.80 5.27
N ALA A 221 23.48 3.97 5.32
CA ALA A 221 23.41 2.53 5.10
C ALA A 221 24.12 1.81 6.25
N PHE A 222 23.36 1.04 7.03
CA PHE A 222 23.85 0.31 8.18
C PHE A 222 24.21 -1.12 7.80
N THR A 223 25.25 -1.67 8.42
CA THR A 223 25.49 -3.11 8.39
C THR A 223 24.43 -3.84 9.23
N LYS A 224 24.20 -5.12 8.91
CA LYS A 224 23.23 -6.01 9.55
C LYS A 224 23.49 -6.19 11.04
N ASP A 225 24.74 -6.13 11.47
CA ASP A 225 25.12 -6.15 12.89
C ASP A 225 24.79 -4.83 13.62
N GLY A 226 24.48 -3.76 12.89
CA GLY A 226 24.16 -2.44 13.43
C GLY A 226 25.37 -1.67 13.98
N GLU A 227 26.60 -2.14 13.73
CA GLU A 227 27.83 -1.59 14.30
C GLU A 227 28.59 -0.66 13.34
N THR A 228 28.34 -0.77 12.03
CA THR A 228 28.93 0.11 11.01
C THR A 228 27.85 0.88 10.27
N VAL A 229 28.12 2.15 9.97
CA VAL A 229 27.29 2.98 9.08
C VAL A 229 28.11 3.65 8.00
N TYR A 230 27.61 3.61 6.77
CA TYR A 230 28.04 4.45 5.66
C TYR A 230 27.06 5.61 5.51
N PHE A 231 27.55 6.83 5.34
CA PHE A 231 26.67 7.99 5.28
C PHE A 231 27.22 9.10 4.39
N THR A 232 26.34 9.93 3.86
CA THR A 232 26.69 11.10 3.06
C THR A 232 26.97 12.29 3.97
N ARG A 233 28.03 13.02 3.68
CA ARG A 233 28.35 14.27 4.36
C ARG A 233 28.95 15.26 3.37
N ASN A 234 28.69 16.55 3.60
CA ASN A 234 29.43 17.63 2.95
C ASN A 234 30.96 17.44 3.10
N ASN A 235 31.73 17.82 2.09
CA ASN A 235 33.19 17.74 2.08
C ASN A 235 33.84 18.69 3.11
N TYR A 236 33.81 18.25 4.37
CA TYR A 236 34.30 18.93 5.55
C TYR A 236 35.09 17.94 6.42
N LEU A 237 36.42 18.10 6.44
CA LEU A 237 37.31 17.33 7.30
C LEU A 237 38.17 18.29 8.12
N ASN A 238 38.21 18.10 9.44
CA ASN A 238 39.08 18.83 10.38
C ASN A 238 38.95 20.36 10.33
N GLY A 239 37.73 20.89 10.34
CA GLY A 239 37.52 22.33 10.50
C GLY A 239 37.53 23.16 9.20
N LYS A 240 37.93 22.58 8.06
CA LYS A 240 38.16 23.32 6.81
C LYS A 240 37.25 22.83 5.68
N LYS A 241 36.43 23.74 5.12
CA LYS A 241 35.69 23.52 3.87
C LYS A 241 36.69 23.25 2.74
N ARG A 242 36.61 22.10 2.08
CA ARG A 242 37.39 21.84 0.86
C ARG A 242 36.49 22.10 -0.34
N ARG A 243 36.90 23.08 -1.12
CA ARG A 243 36.18 23.55 -2.30
C ARG A 243 36.82 22.93 -3.54
N GLY A 244 36.00 22.33 -4.40
CA GLY A 244 36.44 21.88 -5.72
C GLY A 244 36.83 23.07 -6.62
N LYS A 245 37.28 22.78 -7.85
CA LYS A 245 37.67 23.80 -8.84
C LYS A 245 36.59 24.86 -9.11
N ASN A 246 35.32 24.51 -8.90
CA ASN A 246 34.16 25.39 -9.07
C ASN A 246 33.66 26.02 -7.75
N ARG A 247 34.47 26.02 -6.68
CA ARG A 247 34.10 26.50 -5.33
C ARG A 247 32.98 25.73 -4.60
N LEU A 248 32.47 24.67 -5.22
CA LEU A 248 31.50 23.73 -4.66
C LEU A 248 32.06 22.94 -3.47
N ILE A 249 31.24 22.75 -2.43
CA ILE A 249 31.45 21.72 -1.41
C ILE A 249 30.77 20.47 -1.93
N GLY A 250 31.54 19.53 -2.47
CA GLY A 250 31.00 18.25 -2.94
C GLY A 250 30.48 17.39 -1.78
N LEU A 251 29.69 16.37 -2.12
CA LEU A 251 29.27 15.33 -1.17
C LEU A 251 30.29 14.19 -1.17
N LYS A 252 30.50 13.57 -0.02
CA LYS A 252 31.37 12.41 0.15
C LYS A 252 30.70 11.37 1.01
N ILE A 253 31.06 10.11 0.80
CA ILE A 253 30.64 9.01 1.67
C ILE A 253 31.69 8.77 2.75
N TYR A 254 31.25 8.72 3.99
CA TYR A 254 32.06 8.36 5.14
C TYR A 254 31.57 7.05 5.75
N LYS A 255 32.47 6.34 6.43
CA LYS A 255 32.18 5.19 7.28
C LYS A 255 32.38 5.58 8.75
N ALA A 256 31.51 5.10 9.63
CA ALA A 256 31.64 5.25 11.08
C ALA A 256 31.35 3.93 11.79
N GLU A 257 31.89 3.80 13.00
CA GLU A 257 31.73 2.62 13.85
C GLU A 257 31.10 3.03 15.18
N LYS A 258 30.16 2.21 15.66
CA LYS A 258 29.50 2.41 16.94
C LYS A 258 30.41 1.94 18.07
N ASN A 259 30.57 2.76 19.11
CA ASN A 259 31.31 2.39 20.31
C ASN A 259 30.40 1.72 21.35
N THR A 260 30.98 1.22 22.44
CA THR A 260 30.25 0.56 23.54
C THR A 260 29.26 1.45 24.28
N LYS A 261 29.30 2.78 24.09
CA LYS A 261 28.34 3.75 24.64
C LYS A 261 27.21 4.07 23.66
N GLY A 262 27.23 3.46 22.48
CA GLY A 262 26.28 3.71 21.40
C GLY A 262 26.52 5.01 20.63
N GLU A 263 27.74 5.56 20.68
CA GLU A 263 28.12 6.76 19.93
C GLU A 263 28.82 6.37 18.62
N TRP A 264 28.50 7.07 17.54
CA TRP A 264 29.17 6.90 16.25
C TRP A 264 30.50 7.63 16.24
N THR A 265 31.57 6.86 16.10
CA THR A 265 32.97 7.29 16.19
C THR A 265 33.77 6.73 15.00
N ASN A 266 35.11 6.88 15.02
CA ASN A 266 36.00 6.35 13.98
C ASN A 266 35.59 6.76 12.55
N ILE A 267 35.22 8.04 12.35
CA ILE A 267 34.76 8.55 11.06
C ILE A 267 35.91 8.48 10.03
N LYS A 268 35.72 7.73 8.95
CA LYS A 268 36.70 7.53 7.86
C LYS A 268 36.10 7.94 6.52
N GLU A 269 36.80 8.80 5.78
CA GLU A 269 36.47 9.13 4.39
C GLU A 269 36.77 7.92 3.50
N LEU A 270 35.85 7.53 2.61
CA LEU A 270 36.08 6.43 1.68
C LEU A 270 37.07 6.82 0.55
N PRO A 271 37.91 5.89 0.07
CA PRO A 271 39.05 6.21 -0.79
C PRO A 271 38.69 6.62 -2.23
N PHE A 272 37.45 6.37 -2.66
CA PHE A 272 36.95 6.74 -3.99
C PHE A 272 36.21 8.09 -4.00
N ASN A 273 36.19 8.80 -2.87
CA ASN A 273 35.73 10.18 -2.83
C ASN A 273 36.70 11.12 -3.56
N SER A 274 36.21 12.30 -3.92
CA SER A 274 37.02 13.37 -4.52
C SER A 274 36.54 14.75 -4.12
N ASP A 275 37.40 15.74 -4.26
CA ASP A 275 37.04 17.15 -4.16
C ASP A 275 36.47 17.69 -5.49
N SER A 276 36.55 16.92 -6.59
CA SER A 276 36.14 17.35 -7.94
C SER A 276 34.76 16.86 -8.36
N TYR A 277 34.18 15.91 -7.65
CA TYR A 277 32.86 15.33 -7.91
C TYR A 277 32.22 14.90 -6.59
N SER A 278 30.92 14.68 -6.61
CA SER A 278 30.14 14.21 -5.47
C SER A 278 29.97 12.70 -5.51
N VAL A 279 29.99 12.09 -4.34
CA VAL A 279 29.66 10.68 -4.10
C VAL A 279 28.69 10.66 -2.92
N ALA A 280 27.49 10.13 -3.11
CA ALA A 280 26.39 10.29 -2.17
C ALA A 280 25.44 9.08 -2.16
N HIS A 281 24.56 9.06 -1.17
CA HIS A 281 23.43 8.13 -1.05
C HIS A 281 23.87 6.65 -1.07
N PRO A 282 24.70 6.20 -0.10
CA PRO A 282 25.15 4.82 -0.03
C PRO A 282 24.00 3.84 0.21
N THR A 283 24.12 2.63 -0.33
CA THR A 283 23.38 1.44 0.10
C THR A 283 24.24 0.19 -0.06
N LEU A 284 24.03 -0.81 0.80
CA LEU A 284 24.79 -2.06 0.80
C LEU A 284 24.07 -3.16 0.01
N SER A 285 24.82 -4.04 -0.64
CA SER A 285 24.26 -5.32 -1.09
C SER A 285 23.81 -6.16 0.10
N ILE A 286 22.93 -7.13 -0.16
CA ILE A 286 22.42 -8.07 0.85
C ILE A 286 23.57 -8.78 1.60
N ASP A 287 24.64 -9.15 0.90
CA ASP A 287 25.79 -9.83 1.48
C ASP A 287 26.86 -8.89 2.04
N GLU A 288 26.61 -7.57 2.00
CA GLU A 288 27.49 -6.50 2.47
C GLU A 288 28.87 -6.47 1.79
N LYS A 289 28.98 -7.09 0.61
CA LYS A 289 30.21 -7.12 -0.19
C LYS A 289 30.24 -6.05 -1.26
N ARG A 290 29.16 -5.31 -1.47
CA ARG A 290 29.11 -4.17 -2.40
C ARG A 290 28.48 -2.97 -1.75
N LEU A 291 28.99 -1.81 -2.11
CA LEU A 291 28.44 -0.51 -1.76
C LEU A 291 28.01 0.18 -3.06
N TYR A 292 26.71 0.40 -3.22
CA TYR A 292 26.12 1.18 -4.30
C TYR A 292 25.95 2.62 -3.85
N PHE A 293 26.05 3.57 -4.77
CA PHE A 293 25.95 5.01 -4.48
C PHE A 293 25.69 5.80 -5.76
N SER A 294 25.27 7.07 -5.63
CA SER A 294 25.17 7.98 -6.77
C SER A 294 26.38 8.90 -6.89
N SER A 295 26.77 9.23 -8.13
CA SER A 295 27.92 10.10 -8.40
C SER A 295 27.88 10.75 -9.78
N ASN A 296 28.45 11.96 -9.84
CA ASN A 296 28.77 12.68 -11.09
C ASN A 296 30.26 12.59 -11.45
N MET A 297 30.93 11.51 -11.04
CA MET A 297 32.34 11.27 -11.34
C MET A 297 32.61 11.08 -12.84
N PRO A 298 33.87 11.21 -13.31
CA PRO A 298 34.21 10.91 -14.69
C PRO A 298 33.76 9.50 -15.10
N GLY A 299 33.02 9.41 -16.22
CA GLY A 299 32.39 8.17 -16.69
C GLY A 299 30.88 8.09 -16.45
N THR A 300 30.28 9.08 -15.78
CA THR A 300 28.83 9.28 -15.69
C THR A 300 28.25 9.58 -17.08
N LEU A 301 27.10 8.98 -17.40
CA LEU A 301 26.35 9.17 -18.63
C LEU A 301 25.57 10.48 -18.62
N GLY A 302 24.98 10.82 -17.47
CA GLY A 302 24.15 12.00 -17.28
C GLY A 302 24.67 13.02 -16.28
N LYS A 303 23.74 13.63 -15.54
CA LYS A 303 24.02 14.57 -14.45
C LYS A 303 24.51 13.86 -13.19
N SER A 304 23.97 12.67 -12.90
CA SER A 304 24.47 11.75 -11.88
C SER A 304 24.00 10.34 -12.16
N ASP A 305 24.85 9.36 -11.90
CA ASP A 305 24.60 7.95 -12.20
C ASP A 305 24.68 7.12 -10.92
N ILE A 306 24.10 5.92 -10.92
CA ILE A 306 24.35 4.88 -9.93
C ILE A 306 25.61 4.09 -10.29
N TRP A 307 26.48 3.95 -9.29
CA TRP A 307 27.75 3.25 -9.31
C TRP A 307 27.80 2.21 -8.18
N TYR A 308 28.76 1.30 -8.24
CA TYR A 308 29.13 0.45 -7.11
C TYR A 308 30.63 0.26 -6.97
N VAL A 309 31.06 -0.14 -5.77
CA VAL A 309 32.36 -0.74 -5.48
C VAL A 309 32.18 -2.06 -4.74
N ASP A 310 33.07 -3.03 -4.96
CA ASP A 310 33.18 -4.20 -4.10
C ASP A 310 33.97 -3.83 -2.82
N ILE A 311 33.53 -4.33 -1.67
CA ILE A 311 34.15 -4.19 -0.36
C ILE A 311 35.10 -5.38 -0.18
N LEU A 312 36.40 -5.11 -0.23
CA LEU A 312 37.46 -6.14 -0.25
C LEU A 312 37.99 -6.48 1.16
N GLY A 313 37.47 -5.81 2.20
CA GLY A 313 37.88 -5.97 3.59
C GLY A 313 39.05 -5.07 3.99
N GLY A 314 39.17 -4.79 5.30
CA GLY A 314 40.22 -3.93 5.86
C GLY A 314 40.21 -2.49 5.31
N ASP A 315 39.00 -1.93 5.10
CA ASP A 315 38.77 -0.61 4.48
C ASP A 315 39.30 -0.50 3.03
N ASN A 316 39.47 -1.62 2.32
CA ASN A 316 39.82 -1.65 0.89
C ASN A 316 38.57 -1.84 0.02
N TYR A 317 38.56 -1.16 -1.12
CA TYR A 317 37.45 -1.15 -2.08
C TYR A 317 37.98 -1.35 -3.51
N SER A 318 37.16 -1.93 -4.39
CA SER A 318 37.46 -1.97 -5.82
C SER A 318 37.43 -0.58 -6.46
N LYS A 319 37.76 -0.50 -7.75
CA LYS A 319 37.46 0.69 -8.55
C LYS A 319 35.94 0.84 -8.72
N PRO A 320 35.40 2.07 -8.72
CA PRO A 320 34.00 2.32 -9.04
C PRO A 320 33.60 1.76 -10.41
N VAL A 321 32.43 1.14 -10.48
CA VAL A 321 31.83 0.60 -11.70
C VAL A 321 30.44 1.23 -11.91
N ASN A 322 30.23 1.81 -13.08
CA ASN A 322 28.95 2.40 -13.48
C ASN A 322 27.93 1.30 -13.84
N LEU A 323 26.67 1.43 -13.42
CA LEU A 323 25.62 0.43 -13.70
C LEU A 323 25.10 0.42 -15.15
N GLY A 324 25.60 1.31 -16.01
CA GLY A 324 25.29 1.34 -17.43
C GLY A 324 23.93 1.97 -17.76
N ASN A 325 23.64 2.06 -19.05
CA ASN A 325 22.55 2.86 -19.61
C ASN A 325 21.14 2.24 -19.48
N THR A 326 21.02 1.05 -18.88
CA THR A 326 19.71 0.50 -18.49
C THR A 326 19.19 1.20 -17.24
N ILE A 327 20.08 1.49 -16.30
CA ILE A 327 19.74 2.18 -15.04
C ILE A 327 19.94 3.67 -15.21
N ASN A 328 21.10 4.05 -15.73
CA ASN A 328 21.52 5.44 -15.81
C ASN A 328 21.07 6.08 -17.11
N THR A 329 20.57 7.30 -17.01
CA THR A 329 20.10 8.12 -18.12
C THR A 329 21.08 9.28 -18.36
N ILE A 330 20.67 10.23 -19.20
CA ILE A 330 21.41 11.51 -19.37
C ILE A 330 21.09 12.51 -18.24
N GLU A 331 20.16 12.18 -17.35
CA GLU A 331 19.70 13.03 -16.26
C GLU A 331 20.23 12.53 -14.92
N ARG A 332 19.45 12.59 -13.84
CA ARG A 332 19.90 12.22 -12.49
C ARG A 332 19.27 10.89 -12.08
N GLU A 333 20.12 9.93 -11.75
CA GLU A 333 19.76 8.80 -10.91
C GLU A 333 20.41 8.95 -9.52
N SER A 334 19.64 8.71 -8.47
CA SER A 334 20.08 8.89 -7.08
C SER A 334 19.30 8.01 -6.10
N PHE A 335 19.67 8.06 -4.82
CA PHE A 335 19.02 7.33 -3.72
C PHE A 335 18.82 5.83 -3.98
N PRO A 336 19.89 5.07 -4.31
CA PRO A 336 19.78 3.64 -4.48
C PRO A 336 19.44 2.95 -3.15
N PHE A 337 18.62 1.91 -3.21
CA PHE A 337 18.32 1.00 -2.11
C PHE A 337 18.27 -0.44 -2.63
N ILE A 338 18.94 -1.37 -1.93
CA ILE A 338 18.89 -2.80 -2.23
C ILE A 338 17.96 -3.49 -1.24
N SER A 339 16.93 -4.16 -1.74
CA SER A 339 15.99 -4.94 -0.93
C SER A 339 16.50 -6.34 -0.58
N GLU A 340 15.80 -7.01 0.33
CA GLU A 340 16.14 -8.37 0.78
C GLU A 340 16.00 -9.42 -0.33
N THR A 341 15.16 -9.19 -1.35
CA THR A 341 15.04 -10.06 -2.53
C THR A 341 15.92 -9.64 -3.71
N ASN A 342 16.88 -8.74 -3.47
CA ASN A 342 17.89 -8.29 -4.41
C ASN A 342 17.34 -7.41 -5.55
N ASN A 343 16.31 -6.62 -5.25
CA ASN A 343 15.85 -5.56 -6.14
C ASN A 343 16.60 -4.27 -5.82
N LEU A 344 17.01 -3.54 -6.87
CA LEU A 344 17.52 -2.18 -6.76
C LEU A 344 16.36 -1.22 -6.99
N TYR A 345 16.03 -0.47 -5.95
CA TYR A 345 15.19 0.71 -6.01
C TYR A 345 16.07 1.94 -6.18
N PHE A 346 15.65 2.90 -6.98
CA PHE A 346 16.37 4.16 -7.16
C PHE A 346 15.40 5.25 -7.62
N SER A 347 15.82 6.50 -7.46
CA SER A 347 15.07 7.67 -7.91
C SER A 347 15.67 8.22 -9.18
N SER A 348 14.83 8.56 -10.15
CA SER A 348 15.27 9.17 -11.41
C SER A 348 14.34 10.27 -11.88
N ASP A 349 14.91 11.32 -12.47
CA ASP A 349 14.17 12.34 -13.22
C ASP A 349 14.31 12.18 -14.75
N GLY A 350 15.15 11.24 -15.21
CA GLY A 350 15.39 10.96 -16.63
C GLY A 350 14.53 9.84 -17.22
N HIS A 351 14.13 8.85 -16.42
CA HIS A 351 13.18 7.82 -16.85
C HIS A 351 11.77 8.40 -16.99
N VAL A 352 10.91 7.78 -17.80
CA VAL A 352 9.51 8.22 -17.94
C VAL A 352 8.78 8.01 -16.62
N GLY A 353 8.32 9.10 -16.01
CA GLY A 353 7.67 9.09 -14.70
C GLY A 353 6.67 10.23 -14.51
N LEU A 354 6.01 10.25 -13.36
CA LEU A 354 4.91 11.15 -13.03
C LEU A 354 5.38 12.52 -12.52
N GLY A 355 6.54 12.62 -11.86
CA GLY A 355 6.95 13.80 -11.11
C GLY A 355 8.41 14.23 -11.28
N GLY A 356 8.97 15.01 -10.38
CA GLY A 356 10.36 15.45 -10.52
C GLY A 356 11.32 14.25 -10.53
N LEU A 357 11.69 13.78 -9.35
CA LEU A 357 12.20 12.44 -9.13
C LEU A 357 11.03 11.46 -8.98
N ASP A 358 11.12 10.31 -9.65
CA ASP A 358 10.22 9.19 -9.48
C ASP A 358 11.00 7.96 -9.00
N ILE A 359 10.34 7.09 -8.23
CA ILE A 359 10.90 5.82 -7.75
C ILE A 359 10.73 4.73 -8.81
N PHE A 360 11.83 4.06 -9.10
CA PHE A 360 11.92 2.93 -10.03
C PHE A 360 12.50 1.71 -9.32
N VAL A 361 12.20 0.53 -9.87
CA VAL A 361 12.71 -0.76 -9.40
C VAL A 361 13.23 -1.60 -10.55
N VAL A 362 14.29 -2.36 -10.29
CA VAL A 362 14.83 -3.37 -11.19
C VAL A 362 15.33 -4.57 -10.38
N SER A 363 15.13 -5.79 -10.90
CA SER A 363 15.69 -6.98 -10.25
C SER A 363 17.16 -7.15 -10.65
N LEU A 364 18.04 -7.29 -9.66
CA LEU A 364 19.45 -7.62 -9.90
C LEU A 364 19.58 -9.14 -9.96
N ASN A 365 19.84 -9.70 -11.15
CA ASN A 365 20.22 -11.12 -11.20
C ASN A 365 21.70 -11.33 -10.82
N ILE A 366 22.07 -12.58 -10.49
CA ILE A 366 23.38 -12.99 -9.96
C ILE A 366 24.55 -12.59 -10.90
N LYS A 367 24.29 -12.33 -12.18
CA LYS A 367 25.31 -11.92 -13.18
C LYS A 367 25.35 -10.41 -13.43
N GLY A 368 24.52 -9.61 -12.76
CA GLY A 368 24.42 -8.18 -12.99
C GLY A 368 23.70 -7.80 -14.28
N ASN A 369 22.95 -8.73 -14.89
CA ASN A 369 22.04 -8.39 -15.99
C ASN A 369 20.74 -7.85 -15.40
N PHE A 370 20.26 -6.73 -15.93
CA PHE A 370 19.05 -6.06 -15.43
C PHE A 370 17.80 -6.62 -16.12
N SER A 371 16.70 -6.74 -15.37
CA SER A 371 15.35 -6.80 -15.96
C SER A 371 14.96 -5.43 -16.54
N GLU A 372 13.75 -5.31 -17.10
CA GLU A 372 13.18 -4.00 -17.43
C GLU A 372 13.04 -3.15 -16.16
N VAL A 373 13.36 -1.86 -16.26
CA VAL A 373 13.18 -0.88 -15.18
C VAL A 373 11.69 -0.52 -15.10
N ALA A 374 11.08 -0.69 -13.93
CA ALA A 374 9.67 -0.41 -13.71
C ALA A 374 9.48 0.82 -12.82
N ASN A 375 8.60 1.74 -13.22
CA ASN A 375 8.13 2.85 -12.37
C ASN A 375 7.12 2.31 -11.34
N LEU A 376 7.19 2.75 -10.09
CA LEU A 376 6.28 2.27 -9.02
C LEU A 376 4.86 2.84 -9.07
N LYS A 377 4.57 3.76 -10.00
CA LYS A 377 3.25 4.37 -10.26
C LYS A 377 2.63 5.03 -9.02
N LYS A 378 1.41 5.53 -9.15
CA LYS A 378 0.60 5.98 -8.01
C LYS A 378 0.24 4.79 -7.11
N PRO A 379 0.18 4.97 -5.77
CA PRO A 379 0.36 6.23 -5.06
C PRO A 379 1.81 6.49 -4.59
N LEU A 380 2.75 5.57 -4.85
CA LEU A 380 4.15 5.72 -4.40
C LEU A 380 4.88 6.82 -5.15
N ASN A 381 4.58 7.02 -6.43
CA ASN A 381 4.97 8.17 -7.22
C ASN A 381 3.78 9.12 -7.44
N THR A 382 4.08 10.39 -7.59
CA THR A 382 3.17 11.52 -7.70
C THR A 382 3.69 12.49 -8.77
N ASN A 383 3.04 13.63 -8.95
CA ASN A 383 3.57 14.73 -9.75
C ASN A 383 4.82 15.39 -9.12
N GLN A 384 5.12 15.10 -7.86
CA GLN A 384 6.14 15.80 -7.08
C GLN A 384 7.44 15.00 -7.03
N ASP A 385 8.43 15.40 -6.22
CA ASP A 385 9.65 14.61 -6.03
C ASP A 385 9.35 13.44 -5.09
N ASP A 386 9.60 12.22 -5.54
CA ASP A 386 9.44 10.97 -4.79
C ASP A 386 10.76 10.18 -4.81
N PHE A 387 11.38 10.03 -3.64
CA PHE A 387 12.75 9.53 -3.57
C PHE A 387 13.12 8.85 -2.25
N GLY A 388 14.33 8.30 -2.15
CA GLY A 388 14.81 7.73 -0.88
C GLY A 388 13.99 6.53 -0.40
N PHE A 389 13.53 5.69 -1.33
CA PHE A 389 12.64 4.57 -1.05
C PHE A 389 13.36 3.43 -0.33
N ILE A 390 12.75 2.92 0.75
CA ILE A 390 13.14 1.70 1.46
C ILE A 390 11.92 0.81 1.68
N ILE A 391 12.08 -0.50 1.58
CA ILE A 391 10.98 -1.47 1.73
C ILE A 391 11.41 -2.69 2.55
N ASN A 392 10.48 -3.16 3.38
CA ASN A 392 10.46 -4.52 3.88
C ASN A 392 9.49 -5.32 3.00
N GLU A 393 10.02 -6.12 2.07
CA GLU A 393 9.20 -6.87 1.09
C GLU A 393 8.40 -8.00 1.74
N THR A 394 8.80 -8.48 2.92
CA THR A 394 8.04 -9.48 3.68
C THR A 394 6.76 -8.88 4.26
N LEU A 395 6.84 -7.64 4.77
CA LEU A 395 5.70 -6.92 5.34
C LEU A 395 4.96 -6.07 4.30
N ASN A 396 5.50 -5.96 3.10
CA ASN A 396 5.03 -5.08 2.02
C ASN A 396 4.76 -3.64 2.50
N SER A 397 5.69 -3.13 3.29
CA SER A 397 5.63 -1.79 3.90
C SER A 397 7.03 -1.18 3.97
N GLY A 398 7.08 0.14 4.07
CA GLY A 398 8.34 0.86 4.04
C GLY A 398 8.16 2.36 4.11
N TYR A 399 9.19 3.07 3.65
CA TYR A 399 9.24 4.52 3.71
C TYR A 399 9.83 5.10 2.43
N PHE A 400 9.48 6.33 2.12
CA PHE A 400 10.15 7.14 1.10
C PHE A 400 10.03 8.61 1.48
N SER A 401 10.83 9.45 0.85
CA SER A 401 10.81 10.90 0.98
C SER A 401 10.04 11.53 -0.16
N SER A 402 9.29 12.58 0.12
CA SER A 402 8.62 13.33 -0.92
C SER A 402 8.18 14.71 -0.46
N ASN A 403 7.94 15.60 -1.41
CA ASN A 403 7.36 16.92 -1.17
C ASN A 403 5.89 17.03 -1.60
N ARG A 404 5.16 15.90 -1.66
CA ARG A 404 3.77 15.78 -2.16
C ARG A 404 2.69 16.54 -1.39
N ASP A 405 2.85 16.78 -0.08
CA ASP A 405 1.85 17.49 0.75
C ASP A 405 2.43 18.69 1.53
N GLY A 406 3.58 19.22 1.12
CA GLY A 406 4.17 20.38 1.81
C GLY A 406 3.26 21.60 1.77
N GLU A 407 2.95 22.20 2.94
CA GLU A 407 1.98 23.30 3.14
C GLU A 407 2.25 24.54 2.24
N ASP A 408 3.47 24.70 1.74
CA ASP A 408 3.90 25.86 0.93
C ASP A 408 4.19 25.51 -0.55
N GLY A 409 3.87 24.30 -1.00
CA GLY A 409 4.28 23.83 -2.33
C GLY A 409 5.80 23.61 -2.37
N SER A 410 6.20 22.37 -2.09
CA SER A 410 7.50 21.81 -2.47
C SER A 410 8.76 22.32 -1.77
N VAL A 411 8.71 23.26 -0.81
CA VAL A 411 9.91 23.78 -0.11
C VAL A 411 10.46 22.80 0.95
N SER A 412 9.65 21.86 1.41
CA SER A 412 10.01 20.89 2.46
C SER A 412 9.72 19.48 1.98
N ASP A 413 10.73 18.62 2.10
CA ASP A 413 10.55 17.17 2.02
C ASP A 413 10.02 16.62 3.34
N ASP A 414 9.16 15.63 3.27
CA ASP A 414 8.68 14.81 4.38
C ASP A 414 8.98 13.33 4.10
N ILE A 415 8.98 12.53 5.17
CA ILE A 415 9.04 11.07 5.06
C ILE A 415 7.64 10.51 5.17
N TYR A 416 7.28 9.68 4.21
CA TYR A 416 6.02 9.00 4.13
C TYR A 416 6.22 7.52 4.41
N ALA A 417 5.36 6.96 5.26
CA ALA A 417 5.25 5.52 5.41
C ALA A 417 4.22 4.99 4.41
N PHE A 418 4.51 3.85 3.82
CA PHE A 418 3.54 3.11 3.03
C PHE A 418 3.40 1.70 3.57
N TYR A 419 2.21 1.14 3.41
CA TYR A 419 1.91 -0.24 3.73
C TYR A 419 0.85 -0.74 2.76
N GLU A 420 0.88 -2.03 2.45
CA GLU A 420 -0.10 -2.64 1.56
C GLU A 420 -1.52 -2.35 2.05
N SER A 421 -2.34 -1.74 1.19
CA SER A 421 -3.73 -1.44 1.48
C SER A 421 -4.45 -2.72 1.87
N CYS A 422 -4.90 -2.77 3.11
CA CYS A 422 -5.65 -3.92 3.60
C CYS A 422 -7.13 -3.74 3.29
N ASN A 423 -7.68 -4.59 2.43
CA ASN A 423 -9.12 -4.68 2.21
C ASN A 423 -9.53 -6.16 2.23
N VAL A 424 -9.94 -6.64 3.40
CA VAL A 424 -10.53 -7.98 3.50
C VAL A 424 -12.05 -7.85 3.55
N THR A 425 -12.72 -8.47 2.59
CA THR A 425 -14.18 -8.67 2.60
C THR A 425 -14.46 -10.04 3.20
N ILE A 426 -15.41 -10.12 4.13
CA ILE A 426 -15.83 -11.40 4.72
C ILE A 426 -17.19 -11.78 4.12
N GLU A 427 -17.28 -12.97 3.57
CA GLU A 427 -18.48 -13.51 2.96
C GLU A 427 -18.64 -15.01 3.23
N GLY A 428 -19.83 -15.54 3.04
CA GLY A 428 -20.03 -16.98 3.20
C GLY A 428 -21.47 -17.44 3.09
N LEU A 429 -21.67 -18.71 3.40
CA LEU A 429 -22.95 -19.40 3.36
C LEU A 429 -23.33 -19.91 4.76
N VAL A 430 -24.59 -19.68 5.15
CA VAL A 430 -25.18 -20.28 6.35
C VAL A 430 -26.06 -21.45 5.95
N THR A 431 -25.80 -22.63 6.52
CA THR A 431 -26.57 -23.86 6.26
C THR A 431 -27.07 -24.51 7.55
N ASP A 432 -28.13 -25.30 7.44
CA ASP A 432 -28.60 -26.16 8.52
C ASP A 432 -27.62 -27.32 8.72
N ALA A 433 -27.20 -27.56 9.96
CA ALA A 433 -26.16 -28.53 10.31
C ALA A 433 -26.58 -30.00 10.06
N ILE A 434 -27.89 -30.28 9.99
CA ILE A 434 -28.42 -31.64 9.80
C ILE A 434 -28.68 -31.90 8.31
N THR A 435 -29.37 -30.99 7.64
CA THR A 435 -29.83 -31.17 6.26
C THR A 435 -28.85 -30.63 5.22
N GLY A 436 -27.92 -29.76 5.62
CA GLY A 436 -27.04 -29.03 4.70
C GLY A 436 -27.75 -27.98 3.85
N SER A 437 -29.04 -27.74 4.08
CA SER A 437 -29.83 -26.78 3.28
C SER A 437 -29.50 -25.34 3.66
N PRO A 438 -29.56 -24.37 2.73
CA PRO A 438 -29.33 -22.97 3.04
C PRO A 438 -30.35 -22.41 4.04
N VAL A 439 -29.88 -21.61 5.00
CA VAL A 439 -30.74 -20.94 5.98
C VAL A 439 -30.94 -19.49 5.57
N SER A 440 -32.12 -19.19 5.02
CA SER A 440 -32.53 -17.82 4.71
C SER A 440 -33.01 -17.04 5.94
N GLY A 441 -32.79 -15.72 5.93
CA GLY A 441 -33.19 -14.78 6.98
C GLY A 441 -32.48 -14.92 8.33
N ALA A 442 -31.34 -15.61 8.40
CA ALA A 442 -30.49 -15.60 9.60
C ALA A 442 -29.79 -14.25 9.73
N ASN A 443 -29.71 -13.72 10.95
CA ASN A 443 -28.99 -12.50 11.29
C ASN A 443 -27.53 -12.82 11.57
N VAL A 444 -26.61 -12.19 10.84
CA VAL A 444 -25.17 -12.43 10.84
C VAL A 444 -24.47 -11.15 11.27
N THR A 445 -23.90 -11.15 12.48
CA THR A 445 -23.20 -9.98 13.05
C THR A 445 -21.69 -10.21 13.03
N LEU A 446 -20.97 -9.26 12.46
CA LEU A 446 -19.51 -9.18 12.53
C LEU A 446 -19.09 -8.41 13.77
N ILE A 447 -18.14 -8.94 14.53
CA ILE A 447 -17.72 -8.45 15.84
C ILE A 447 -16.20 -8.32 15.88
N ASP A 448 -15.70 -7.22 16.45
CA ASP A 448 -14.26 -6.97 16.66
C ASP A 448 -13.68 -7.80 17.84
N ASP A 449 -12.36 -7.71 18.03
CA ASP A 449 -11.61 -8.36 19.12
C ASP A 449 -11.98 -7.86 20.53
N LYS A 450 -12.74 -6.76 20.62
CA LYS A 450 -13.25 -6.15 21.86
C LYS A 450 -14.73 -6.43 22.07
N ASN A 451 -15.31 -7.32 21.27
CA ASN A 451 -16.71 -7.72 21.31
C ASN A 451 -17.72 -6.61 20.93
N ASN A 452 -17.28 -5.60 20.18
CA ASN A 452 -18.16 -4.57 19.61
C ASN A 452 -18.69 -5.02 18.25
N PRO A 453 -19.99 -4.85 17.96
CA PRO A 453 -20.54 -5.13 16.64
C PRO A 453 -20.04 -4.09 15.63
N ILE A 454 -19.48 -4.56 14.51
CA ILE A 454 -19.00 -3.74 13.39
C ILE A 454 -20.12 -3.54 12.36
N ASP A 455 -20.72 -4.65 11.93
CA ASP A 455 -21.79 -4.67 10.93
C ASP A 455 -22.74 -5.85 11.17
N ASN A 456 -23.95 -5.76 10.64
CA ASN A 456 -24.98 -6.78 10.77
C ASN A 456 -25.76 -6.94 9.46
N GLN A 457 -25.86 -8.17 8.98
CA GLN A 457 -26.51 -8.52 7.71
C GLN A 457 -27.53 -9.64 7.91
N GLN A 458 -28.48 -9.76 6.99
CA GLN A 458 -29.32 -10.95 6.90
C GLN A 458 -28.91 -11.81 5.71
N THR A 459 -28.91 -13.13 5.90
CA THR A 459 -28.66 -14.07 4.81
C THR A 459 -29.75 -13.98 3.74
N SER A 460 -29.35 -14.05 2.48
CA SER A 460 -30.23 -14.10 1.31
C SER A 460 -31.13 -15.35 1.27
N GLU A 461 -31.99 -15.47 0.24
CA GLU A 461 -32.77 -16.70 0.00
C GLU A 461 -31.89 -17.94 -0.23
N THR A 462 -30.69 -17.76 -0.77
CA THR A 462 -29.70 -18.82 -0.96
C THR A 462 -28.80 -19.02 0.26
N GLY A 463 -29.11 -18.40 1.41
CA GLY A 463 -28.36 -18.52 2.65
C GLY A 463 -27.02 -17.77 2.69
N THR A 464 -26.71 -16.95 1.67
CA THR A 464 -25.43 -16.25 1.57
C THR A 464 -25.44 -14.92 2.31
N TYR A 465 -24.28 -14.50 2.81
CA TYR A 465 -24.05 -13.17 3.39
C TYR A 465 -22.70 -12.61 2.92
N SER A 466 -22.56 -11.29 2.94
CA SER A 466 -21.30 -10.60 2.68
C SER A 466 -21.31 -9.28 3.45
N PHE A 467 -20.21 -8.98 4.14
CA PHE A 467 -20.01 -7.70 4.81
C PHE A 467 -19.35 -6.73 3.84
N PRO A 468 -20.02 -5.64 3.42
CA PRO A 468 -19.43 -4.65 2.51
C PRO A 468 -18.35 -3.78 3.17
N VAL A 469 -18.10 -3.97 4.47
CA VAL A 469 -17.06 -3.28 5.23
C VAL A 469 -15.74 -4.02 5.07
N ASN A 470 -14.70 -3.28 4.65
CA ASN A 470 -13.33 -3.78 4.70
C ASN A 470 -12.86 -3.82 6.15
N VAL A 471 -12.38 -4.98 6.57
CA VAL A 471 -11.79 -5.15 7.90
C VAL A 471 -10.27 -5.13 7.85
N ASP A 472 -9.65 -4.76 8.98
CA ASP A 472 -8.20 -4.75 9.13
C ASP A 472 -7.61 -6.16 8.99
N CYS A 473 -6.38 -6.23 8.50
CA CYS A 473 -5.65 -7.46 8.25
C CYS A 473 -4.99 -7.96 9.54
N LEU A 474 -4.71 -9.27 9.60
CA LEU A 474 -4.03 -9.92 10.71
C LEU A 474 -4.70 -9.69 12.07
N LYS A 475 -5.99 -9.32 12.06
CA LYS A 475 -6.82 -9.13 13.25
C LYS A 475 -7.80 -10.27 13.41
N GLN A 476 -8.15 -10.52 14.66
CA GLN A 476 -9.16 -11.50 15.00
C GLN A 476 -10.54 -10.84 14.99
N TYR A 477 -11.50 -11.52 14.37
CA TYR A 477 -12.91 -11.15 14.37
C TYR A 477 -13.75 -12.35 14.77
N ALA A 478 -15.00 -12.09 15.16
CA ALA A 478 -15.99 -13.11 15.35
C ALA A 478 -17.22 -12.85 14.47
N ILE A 479 -17.84 -13.92 13.99
CA ILE A 479 -19.14 -13.88 13.31
C ILE A 479 -20.13 -14.62 14.19
N ARG A 480 -21.15 -13.89 14.64
CA ARG A 480 -22.27 -14.46 15.39
C ARG A 480 -23.48 -14.57 14.49
N VAL A 481 -24.06 -15.75 14.44
CA VAL A 481 -25.24 -16.04 13.64
C VAL A 481 -26.40 -16.47 14.53
N SER A 482 -27.55 -15.85 14.35
CA SER A 482 -28.79 -16.22 15.02
C SER A 482 -29.97 -16.25 14.04
N ASN A 483 -30.97 -17.07 14.33
CA ASN A 483 -32.23 -17.05 13.59
C ASN A 483 -33.38 -17.32 14.56
N GLU A 484 -33.90 -16.24 15.15
CA GLU A 484 -34.95 -16.31 16.18
C GLU A 484 -36.28 -16.81 15.61
N THR A 485 -36.59 -16.48 14.35
CA THR A 485 -37.82 -16.90 13.68
C THR A 485 -37.90 -18.42 13.53
N LYS A 486 -36.80 -19.04 13.10
CA LYS A 486 -36.70 -20.51 12.94
C LYS A 486 -36.15 -21.22 14.18
N LYS A 487 -35.82 -20.47 15.24
CA LYS A 487 -35.34 -20.94 16.55
C LYS A 487 -34.08 -21.82 16.49
N TYR A 488 -33.17 -21.53 15.57
CA TYR A 488 -31.84 -22.18 15.57
C TYR A 488 -31.06 -21.76 16.81
N LEU A 489 -30.20 -22.66 17.31
CA LEU A 489 -29.25 -22.31 18.36
C LEU A 489 -28.23 -21.29 17.81
N PRO A 490 -28.02 -20.15 18.49
CA PRO A 490 -27.01 -19.18 18.07
C PRO A 490 -25.62 -19.81 18.01
N THR A 491 -24.87 -19.49 16.96
CA THR A 491 -23.50 -20.00 16.75
C THR A 491 -22.55 -18.82 16.60
N GLU A 492 -21.33 -18.98 17.10
CA GLU A 492 -20.26 -18.00 16.94
C GLU A 492 -19.00 -18.70 16.43
N THR A 493 -18.33 -18.09 15.45
CA THR A 493 -17.03 -18.56 14.95
C THR A 493 -16.04 -17.41 14.95
N THR A 494 -14.80 -17.69 15.31
CA THR A 494 -13.70 -16.72 15.21
C THR A 494 -12.90 -16.94 13.94
N LEU A 495 -12.36 -15.87 13.38
CA LEU A 495 -11.50 -15.87 12.20
C LEU A 495 -10.36 -14.89 12.38
N THR A 496 -9.26 -15.12 11.67
CA THR A 496 -8.17 -14.15 11.54
C THR A 496 -8.07 -13.74 10.10
N THR A 497 -8.09 -12.43 9.84
CA THR A 497 -8.03 -11.90 8.48
C THR A 497 -6.62 -12.07 7.90
N PRO A 498 -6.49 -12.49 6.62
CA PRO A 498 -5.20 -12.54 5.94
C PRO A 498 -4.65 -11.13 5.69
N GLN A 499 -3.39 -11.01 5.28
CA GLN A 499 -2.80 -9.77 4.80
C GLN A 499 -3.19 -9.48 3.33
N GLY A 500 -3.33 -8.21 2.98
CA GLY A 500 -3.62 -7.75 1.61
C GLY A 500 -5.11 -7.70 1.27
N LYS A 501 -5.42 -7.64 -0.04
CA LYS A 501 -6.81 -7.59 -0.53
C LYS A 501 -7.36 -8.99 -0.77
N ASN A 502 -8.32 -9.44 0.05
CA ASN A 502 -8.85 -10.80 -0.03
C ASN A 502 -10.36 -10.86 0.22
N ALA A 503 -11.04 -11.81 -0.42
CA ALA A 503 -12.36 -12.25 -0.01
C ALA A 503 -12.20 -13.51 0.85
N LEU A 504 -12.55 -13.42 2.14
CA LEU A 504 -12.47 -14.53 3.07
C LEU A 504 -13.82 -15.24 3.16
N GLN A 505 -13.87 -16.48 2.68
CA GLN A 505 -15.03 -17.36 2.73
C GLN A 505 -15.17 -18.03 4.09
N VAL A 506 -16.25 -17.75 4.81
CA VAL A 506 -16.56 -18.30 6.13
C VAL A 506 -17.96 -18.90 6.14
N ASN A 507 -18.03 -20.22 5.93
CA ASN A 507 -19.30 -20.95 5.94
C ASN A 507 -19.65 -21.37 7.37
N ILE A 508 -20.92 -21.20 7.75
CA ILE A 508 -21.39 -21.40 9.13
C ILE A 508 -22.56 -22.39 9.10
N GLN A 509 -22.52 -23.38 9.98
CA GLN A 509 -23.61 -24.33 10.15
C GLN A 509 -24.39 -23.99 11.42
N LEU A 510 -25.71 -23.82 11.30
CA LEU A 510 -26.61 -23.60 12.42
C LEU A 510 -27.27 -24.91 12.85
N VAL A 511 -27.28 -25.17 14.16
CA VAL A 511 -27.96 -26.32 14.74
C VAL A 511 -29.46 -25.99 14.89
N PRO A 512 -30.36 -26.72 14.20
CA PRO A 512 -31.79 -26.50 14.36
C PRO A 512 -32.25 -26.85 15.79
N PRO A 513 -33.39 -26.35 16.26
CA PRO A 513 -33.90 -26.70 17.58
C PRO A 513 -34.13 -28.21 17.67
N ASP A 514 -33.94 -28.78 18.86
CA ASP A 514 -34.09 -30.22 19.14
C ASP A 514 -35.45 -30.80 18.70
N CYS A 515 -36.46 -29.95 18.47
CA CYS A 515 -37.78 -30.38 18.03
C CYS A 515 -38.48 -29.37 17.12
N PRO A 516 -38.86 -29.75 15.88
CA PRO A 516 -39.66 -28.90 15.01
C PRO A 516 -40.99 -28.52 15.68
N PRO A 517 -41.47 -27.28 15.52
CA PRO A 517 -42.67 -26.83 16.22
C PRO A 517 -43.94 -27.59 15.81
N GLU A 518 -43.95 -28.18 14.62
CA GLU A 518 -45.09 -28.93 14.08
C GLU A 518 -44.99 -30.45 14.35
N ASP A 519 -43.87 -30.96 14.85
CA ASP A 519 -43.72 -32.40 15.11
C ASP A 519 -44.24 -32.75 16.51
N LEU A 520 -45.46 -33.29 16.58
CA LEU A 520 -46.06 -33.69 17.84
C LEU A 520 -45.35 -34.89 18.46
N GLY A 521 -44.81 -35.80 17.64
CA GLY A 521 -44.16 -37.01 18.12
C GLY A 521 -42.89 -36.70 18.88
N CYS A 522 -42.09 -35.80 18.33
CA CYS A 522 -40.90 -35.29 19.00
C CYS A 522 -41.24 -34.50 20.28
N ARG A 523 -42.30 -33.68 20.28
CA ARG A 523 -42.70 -32.87 21.45
C ARG A 523 -43.21 -33.67 22.64
N LEU A 524 -43.76 -34.86 22.38
CA LEU A 524 -44.28 -35.76 23.40
C LEU A 524 -43.28 -36.87 23.76
N ASP A 525 -42.05 -36.80 23.25
CA ASP A 525 -41.02 -37.84 23.41
C ASP A 525 -41.58 -39.25 23.11
N LEU A 526 -42.22 -39.36 21.94
CA LEU A 526 -42.84 -40.61 21.53
C LEU A 526 -41.78 -41.59 21.04
N GLN A 527 -41.92 -42.84 21.47
CA GLN A 527 -41.27 -43.93 20.77
C GLN A 527 -41.92 -44.11 19.38
N PRO A 528 -41.16 -44.54 18.36
CA PRO A 528 -41.71 -44.69 17.02
C PRO A 528 -42.92 -45.64 16.97
N ILE A 529 -44.01 -45.19 16.35
CA ILE A 529 -45.21 -46.01 16.19
C ILE A 529 -45.05 -46.90 14.96
N TYR A 530 -44.71 -48.16 15.21
CA TYR A 530 -44.40 -49.15 14.19
C TYR A 530 -45.56 -50.08 13.83
N PHE A 531 -45.46 -50.68 12.63
CA PHE A 531 -46.36 -51.73 12.17
C PHE A 531 -45.60 -52.99 11.77
N ASP A 532 -46.24 -54.15 11.96
CA ASP A 532 -45.75 -55.42 11.42
C ASP A 532 -45.77 -55.40 9.88
N TYR A 533 -44.94 -56.26 9.29
CA TYR A 533 -44.91 -56.45 7.84
C TYR A 533 -46.28 -56.84 7.29
N GLY A 534 -46.73 -56.16 6.23
CA GLY A 534 -48.01 -56.42 5.56
C GLY A 534 -49.28 -56.10 6.37
N LYS A 535 -49.15 -55.60 7.61
CA LYS A 535 -50.30 -55.33 8.49
C LYS A 535 -50.52 -53.84 8.74
N PHE A 536 -51.74 -53.51 9.18
CA PHE A 536 -52.20 -52.18 9.55
C PHE A 536 -52.93 -52.12 10.90
N ASN A 537 -53.02 -53.24 11.62
CA ASN A 537 -53.56 -53.22 12.99
C ASN A 537 -52.61 -52.44 13.92
N ILE A 538 -53.20 -51.73 14.89
CA ILE A 538 -52.42 -51.10 15.96
C ILE A 538 -51.83 -52.21 16.84
N ARG A 539 -50.54 -52.10 17.14
CA ARG A 539 -49.83 -53.04 18.02
C ARG A 539 -49.95 -52.59 19.48
N PRO A 540 -49.85 -53.50 20.48
CA PRO A 540 -49.91 -53.13 21.88
C PRO A 540 -48.87 -52.08 22.32
N ASP A 541 -47.66 -52.09 21.75
CA ASP A 541 -46.65 -51.07 22.00
C ASP A 541 -46.99 -49.71 21.37
N ALA A 542 -47.56 -49.72 20.16
CA ALA A 542 -48.10 -48.51 19.53
C ALA A 542 -49.28 -47.90 20.30
N GLU A 543 -50.12 -48.69 20.97
CA GLU A 543 -51.22 -48.18 21.80
C GLU A 543 -50.72 -47.34 22.98
N VAL A 544 -49.59 -47.70 23.59
CA VAL A 544 -48.97 -46.93 24.69
C VAL A 544 -48.56 -45.54 24.22
N GLU A 545 -47.95 -45.44 23.05
CA GLU A 545 -47.54 -44.16 22.47
C GLU A 545 -48.74 -43.35 21.94
N LEU A 546 -49.75 -44.02 21.37
CA LEU A 546 -51.01 -43.37 20.97
C LEU A 546 -51.80 -42.84 22.17
N ALA A 547 -51.69 -43.44 23.35
CA ALA A 547 -52.30 -42.93 24.57
C ALA A 547 -51.71 -41.57 24.99
N LYS A 548 -50.41 -41.33 24.77
CA LYS A 548 -49.78 -40.02 25.01
C LYS A 548 -50.35 -38.95 24.07
N ILE A 549 -50.51 -39.27 22.78
CA ILE A 549 -51.14 -38.38 21.79
C ILE A 549 -52.61 -38.12 22.16
N LEU A 550 -53.35 -39.17 22.55
CA LEU A 550 -54.74 -39.07 23.00
C LEU A 550 -54.87 -38.11 24.19
N GLN A 551 -53.97 -38.22 25.18
CA GLN A 551 -53.95 -37.33 26.34
C GLN A 551 -53.70 -35.88 25.93
N ALA A 552 -52.72 -35.62 25.06
CA ALA A 552 -52.46 -34.28 24.54
C ALA A 552 -53.67 -33.70 23.79
N LEU A 553 -54.36 -34.51 22.96
CA LEU A 553 -55.56 -34.07 22.24
C LEU A 553 -56.75 -33.80 23.18
N LYS A 554 -56.84 -34.50 24.33
CA LYS A 554 -57.85 -34.23 25.36
C LYS A 554 -57.55 -32.95 26.13
N GLU A 555 -56.29 -32.73 26.49
CA GLU A 555 -55.83 -31.58 27.26
C GLU A 555 -55.89 -30.27 26.45
N TYR A 556 -55.65 -30.34 25.14
CA TYR A 556 -55.68 -29.19 24.25
C TYR A 556 -56.80 -29.33 23.20
N PRO A 557 -58.06 -28.90 23.47
CA PRO A 557 -59.19 -29.08 22.55
C PRO A 557 -59.05 -28.43 21.17
N GLN A 558 -58.20 -27.40 21.05
CA GLN A 558 -57.91 -26.71 19.79
C GLN A 558 -56.85 -27.41 18.93
N LEU A 559 -56.09 -28.35 19.51
CA LEU A 559 -55.03 -29.06 18.81
C LEU A 559 -55.61 -29.91 17.68
N LYS A 560 -55.16 -29.68 16.45
CA LYS A 560 -55.47 -30.51 15.29
C LYS A 560 -54.20 -31.20 14.81
N ILE A 561 -54.32 -32.43 14.34
CA ILE A 561 -53.17 -33.20 13.86
C ILE A 561 -53.43 -33.85 12.51
N HIS A 562 -52.35 -34.03 11.77
CA HIS A 562 -52.26 -34.80 10.54
C HIS A 562 -51.40 -36.03 10.77
N ILE A 563 -51.95 -37.20 10.48
CA ILE A 563 -51.31 -38.50 10.67
C ILE A 563 -50.77 -38.95 9.33
N GLU A 564 -49.46 -39.13 9.26
CA GLU A 564 -48.79 -39.64 8.07
C GLU A 564 -48.37 -41.07 8.34
N SER A 565 -48.48 -41.96 7.36
CA SER A 565 -48.02 -43.35 7.51
C SER A 565 -47.26 -43.84 6.30
N HIS A 566 -46.30 -44.72 6.55
CA HIS A 566 -45.31 -45.16 5.57
C HIS A 566 -45.15 -46.69 5.59
N THR A 567 -44.55 -47.21 4.52
CA THR A 567 -44.23 -48.63 4.37
C THR A 567 -42.75 -48.83 4.06
N ASP A 568 -42.27 -50.07 4.21
CA ASP A 568 -41.00 -50.47 3.62
C ASP A 568 -41.16 -50.71 2.10
N SER A 569 -40.04 -50.94 1.42
CA SER A 569 -39.93 -51.02 -0.03
C SER A 569 -40.21 -52.41 -0.63
N ARG A 570 -40.58 -53.40 0.18
CA ARG A 570 -40.55 -54.82 -0.26
C ARG A 570 -41.72 -55.24 -1.17
N SER A 571 -42.79 -54.45 -1.19
CA SER A 571 -43.98 -54.73 -1.99
C SER A 571 -44.13 -53.74 -3.14
N SER A 572 -45.07 -53.98 -4.07
CA SER A 572 -45.32 -53.04 -5.16
C SER A 572 -45.80 -51.68 -4.64
N SER A 573 -45.46 -50.60 -5.34
CA SER A 573 -45.83 -49.23 -4.94
C SER A 573 -47.33 -49.03 -4.78
N SER A 574 -48.15 -49.68 -5.63
CA SER A 574 -49.61 -49.63 -5.51
C SER A 574 -50.13 -50.33 -4.26
N PHE A 575 -49.50 -51.45 -3.88
CA PHE A 575 -49.84 -52.17 -2.65
C PHE A 575 -49.43 -51.36 -1.41
N ASN A 576 -48.20 -50.86 -1.40
CA ASN A 576 -47.64 -50.08 -0.31
C ASN A 576 -48.41 -48.77 -0.07
N LEU A 577 -48.79 -48.06 -1.13
CA LEU A 577 -49.63 -46.88 -1.01
C LEU A 577 -50.96 -47.23 -0.31
N LYS A 578 -51.64 -48.30 -0.75
CA LYS A 578 -52.88 -48.76 -0.12
C LYS A 578 -52.67 -49.20 1.34
N LEU A 579 -51.57 -49.88 1.64
CA LEU A 579 -51.22 -50.34 2.99
C LEU A 579 -50.96 -49.16 3.93
N SER A 580 -50.19 -48.17 3.47
CA SER A 580 -49.91 -46.94 4.23
C SER A 580 -51.17 -46.12 4.50
N GLU A 581 -52.10 -46.05 3.54
CA GLU A 581 -53.38 -45.38 3.69
C GLU A 581 -54.26 -46.08 4.73
N ASN A 582 -54.28 -47.42 4.73
CA ASN A 582 -54.96 -48.19 5.74
C ASN A 582 -54.35 -47.98 7.14
N ARG A 583 -53.02 -47.91 7.26
CA ARG A 583 -52.33 -47.61 8.53
C ARG A 583 -52.72 -46.24 9.08
N ALA A 584 -52.65 -45.20 8.25
CA ALA A 584 -53.01 -43.84 8.65
C ALA A 584 -54.48 -43.78 9.11
N ARG A 585 -55.38 -44.47 8.39
CA ARG A 585 -56.80 -44.58 8.75
C ARG A 585 -57.02 -45.36 10.04
N SER A 586 -56.32 -46.47 10.26
CA SER A 586 -56.42 -47.26 11.49
C SER A 586 -55.98 -46.47 12.71
N THR A 587 -54.86 -45.75 12.61
CA THR A 587 -54.38 -44.86 13.68
C THR A 587 -55.39 -43.74 13.97
N ARG A 588 -55.94 -43.11 12.92
CA ARG A 588 -57.00 -42.10 13.06
C ARG A 588 -58.25 -42.66 13.73
N ASN A 589 -58.73 -43.82 13.28
CA ASN A 589 -59.96 -44.43 13.80
C ASN A 589 -59.80 -44.84 15.26
N TRP A 590 -58.63 -45.37 15.64
CA TRP A 590 -58.32 -45.68 17.03
C TRP A 590 -58.47 -44.43 17.93
N LEU A 591 -57.95 -43.27 17.52
CA LEU A 591 -58.12 -42.02 18.28
C LEU A 591 -59.59 -41.55 18.35
N ILE A 592 -60.38 -41.77 17.29
CA ILE A 592 -61.82 -41.43 17.26
C ILE A 592 -62.61 -42.33 18.21
N GLU A 593 -62.36 -43.65 18.18
CA GLU A 593 -62.98 -44.63 19.07
C GLU A 593 -62.69 -44.34 20.56
N HIS A 594 -61.56 -43.68 20.84
CA HIS A 594 -61.17 -43.24 22.18
C HIS A 594 -61.56 -41.79 22.52
N GLY A 595 -62.45 -41.18 21.73
CA GLY A 595 -63.18 -39.95 22.08
C GLY A 595 -62.70 -38.66 21.43
N ILE A 596 -61.77 -38.69 20.47
CA ILE A 596 -61.35 -37.49 19.73
C ILE A 596 -62.29 -37.20 18.55
N GLN A 597 -62.69 -35.93 18.41
CA GLN A 597 -63.56 -35.51 17.32
C GLN A 597 -62.87 -35.65 15.96
N SER A 598 -63.58 -36.25 15.00
CA SER A 598 -63.04 -36.60 13.67
C SER A 598 -62.58 -35.41 12.83
N ASN A 599 -63.10 -34.20 13.09
CA ASN A 599 -62.71 -32.94 12.45
C ASN A 599 -61.34 -32.41 12.91
N ARG A 600 -60.78 -32.94 14.01
CA ARG A 600 -59.46 -32.60 14.52
C ARG A 600 -58.35 -33.48 13.94
N LEU A 601 -58.72 -34.51 13.17
CA LEU A 601 -57.82 -35.55 12.72
C LEU A 601 -57.91 -35.70 11.20
N THR A 602 -56.79 -35.45 10.52
CA THR A 602 -56.60 -35.80 9.11
C THR A 602 -55.55 -36.91 9.00
N ALA A 603 -55.60 -37.71 7.94
CA ALA A 603 -54.69 -38.84 7.76
C ALA A 603 -54.37 -39.06 6.28
N LYS A 604 -53.13 -39.47 5.98
CA LYS A 604 -52.69 -39.80 4.61
C LYS A 604 -51.59 -40.86 4.61
N GLY A 605 -51.70 -41.82 3.69
CA GLY A 605 -50.64 -42.78 3.38
C GLY A 605 -49.70 -42.28 2.28
N TYR A 606 -48.39 -42.52 2.46
CA TYR A 606 -47.35 -42.12 1.50
C TYR A 606 -46.61 -43.30 0.84
N GLY A 607 -47.01 -44.54 1.14
CA GLY A 607 -46.33 -45.75 0.68
C GLY A 607 -44.85 -45.75 1.06
N GLU A 608 -44.01 -46.24 0.15
CA GLU A 608 -42.54 -46.25 0.30
C GLU A 608 -41.86 -44.98 -0.24
N THR A 609 -42.59 -43.90 -0.54
CA THR A 609 -42.02 -42.71 -1.20
C THR A 609 -41.11 -41.87 -0.30
N GLN A 610 -41.12 -42.12 1.01
CA GLN A 610 -40.39 -41.35 2.03
C GLN A 610 -39.70 -42.30 3.04
N LEU A 611 -38.73 -43.08 2.54
CA LEU A 611 -37.89 -43.97 3.35
C LEU A 611 -36.92 -43.17 4.23
N LEU A 612 -36.67 -43.65 5.45
CA LEU A 612 -35.71 -43.05 6.39
C LEU A 612 -34.27 -43.54 6.18
N ASN A 613 -34.09 -44.63 5.45
CA ASN A 613 -32.80 -45.26 5.26
C ASN A 613 -32.62 -45.74 3.81
N HIS A 614 -31.48 -46.38 3.53
CA HIS A 614 -31.05 -46.80 2.21
C HIS A 614 -31.85 -47.98 1.60
N CYS A 615 -32.86 -48.50 2.31
CA CYS A 615 -33.61 -49.71 1.95
C CYS A 615 -34.64 -49.47 0.84
N SER A 616 -34.19 -48.99 -0.31
CA SER A 616 -35.01 -48.78 -1.51
C SER A 616 -35.26 -50.09 -2.28
N ASN A 617 -36.08 -50.03 -3.34
CA ASN A 617 -36.46 -51.21 -4.12
C ASN A 617 -35.22 -51.95 -4.67
N GLY A 618 -35.11 -53.25 -4.35
CA GLY A 618 -34.00 -54.09 -4.79
C GLY A 618 -32.74 -54.03 -3.91
N VAL A 619 -32.72 -53.16 -2.89
CA VAL A 619 -31.62 -53.11 -1.90
C VAL A 619 -31.88 -54.13 -0.79
N LYS A 620 -30.87 -54.94 -0.48
CA LYS A 620 -30.95 -55.94 0.60
C LYS A 620 -30.71 -55.25 1.95
N CYS A 621 -31.72 -55.28 2.81
CA CYS A 621 -31.66 -54.79 4.18
C CYS A 621 -32.07 -55.85 5.20
N SER A 622 -31.73 -55.62 6.47
CA SER A 622 -32.22 -56.39 7.62
C SER A 622 -33.70 -56.10 7.90
N GLU A 623 -34.33 -56.95 8.73
CA GLU A 623 -35.72 -56.74 9.12
C GLU A 623 -35.88 -55.50 10.01
N GLU A 624 -34.89 -55.25 10.87
CA GLU A 624 -34.80 -54.09 11.74
C GLU A 624 -34.78 -52.80 10.91
N GLU A 625 -33.98 -52.77 9.84
CA GLU A 625 -33.92 -51.61 8.93
C GLU A 625 -35.23 -51.41 8.16
N HIS A 626 -35.90 -52.49 7.74
CA HIS A 626 -37.23 -52.37 7.14
C HIS A 626 -38.28 -51.91 8.15
N GLN A 627 -38.16 -52.30 9.43
CA GLN A 627 -39.08 -51.90 10.50
C GLN A 627 -39.10 -50.39 10.72
N LEU A 628 -37.95 -49.72 10.62
CA LEU A 628 -37.85 -48.26 10.74
C LEU A 628 -38.75 -47.52 9.73
N ASN A 629 -38.95 -48.08 8.54
CA ASN A 629 -39.77 -47.47 7.50
C ASN A 629 -41.28 -47.69 7.68
N ARG A 630 -41.68 -48.73 8.42
CA ARG A 630 -43.09 -49.07 8.68
C ARG A 630 -43.63 -48.29 9.87
N ARG A 631 -43.78 -46.97 9.71
CA ARG A 631 -44.06 -46.04 10.82
C ARG A 631 -45.27 -45.13 10.56
N SER A 632 -45.73 -44.45 11.61
CA SER A 632 -46.56 -43.25 11.53
C SER A 632 -45.86 -42.02 12.12
N MET A 633 -46.15 -40.85 11.55
CA MET A 633 -45.74 -39.52 12.04
C MET A 633 -46.97 -38.67 12.37
N PHE A 634 -46.82 -37.70 13.28
CA PHE A 634 -47.91 -36.88 13.79
C PHE A 634 -47.56 -35.40 13.72
N ILE A 635 -48.23 -34.68 12.81
CA ILE A 635 -47.92 -33.28 12.50
C ILE A 635 -49.04 -32.38 13.04
N ILE A 636 -48.69 -31.36 13.82
CA ILE A 636 -49.63 -30.34 14.30
C ILE A 636 -50.12 -29.50 13.12
N LYS A 637 -51.44 -29.27 13.04
CA LYS A 637 -52.06 -28.39 12.05
C LYS A 637 -52.57 -27.13 12.74
N ASN A 638 -52.20 -25.97 12.19
CA ASN A 638 -52.70 -24.66 12.60
C ASN A 638 -54.17 -24.47 12.22
#